data_AF-A0A920GG27-F1
#
_entry.id   AF-A0A920GG27-F1
#
_cell.length_a   1.000
_cell.length_b   1.000
_cell.length_c   1.000
_cell.angle_alpha   90.00
_cell.angle_beta   90.00
_cell.angle_gamma   90.00
#
_symmetry.space_group_name_H-M   'P 1'
#
loop_
_entity.id
_entity.type
_entity.pdbx_description
1 polymer ?
#
loop_
_entity_poly.entity_id
_entity_poly.type
_entity_poly.pdbx_seq_one_letter_code
_entity_poly.pdbx_strand_id
1 'polypeptide(L)'
;MNSDGSFNLGSVTATASFRFSKWIGQWLSQSGAKLIIGKGGMSAEDYKKHFVPNGAIYLTTVGYGTGALLGRGVEKVSGVYWHSELGLAQAMWVIDVKQMGPFMVESDLLGNSLFERENRKIAEGIGKLYEGTKPATLKRYGETDNRSDELI
;
A
#
# COMPACT_ATOMS: atom_id res chain seq x y z
N MET A 1 -2.83 25.06 2.30
CA MET A 1 -1.75 26.05 2.17
C MET A 1 -2.10 27.19 3.09
N ASN A 2 -1.16 27.57 3.94
CA ASN A 2 -1.28 28.69 4.86
C ASN A 2 -1.07 30.00 4.10
N SER A 3 -1.39 31.13 4.73
CA SER A 3 -1.26 32.47 4.12
C SER A 3 0.18 32.84 3.75
N ASP A 4 1.17 32.24 4.42
CA ASP A 4 2.61 32.41 4.17
C ASP A 4 3.14 31.48 3.07
N GLY A 5 2.27 30.69 2.41
CA GLY A 5 2.65 29.72 1.38
C GLY A 5 3.13 28.37 1.92
N SER A 6 3.22 28.20 3.24
CA SER A 6 3.57 26.91 3.84
C SER A 6 2.41 25.90 3.74
N PHE A 7 2.73 24.61 3.89
CA PHE A 7 1.74 23.53 3.86
C PHE A 7 1.67 22.81 5.20
N ASN A 8 0.44 22.56 5.64
CA ASN A 8 0.14 21.63 6.73
C ASN A 8 -0.41 20.34 6.12
N LEU A 9 0.18 19.20 6.47
CA LEU A 9 -0.25 17.89 6.01
C LEU A 9 -0.92 17.15 7.17
N GLY A 10 -2.24 17.30 7.29
CA GLY A 10 -3.02 16.70 8.38
C GLY A 10 -3.40 15.23 8.18
N SER A 11 -3.26 14.71 6.95
CA SER A 11 -3.59 13.32 6.63
C SER A 11 -2.76 12.81 5.47
N VAL A 12 -2.11 11.66 5.66
CA VAL A 12 -1.40 10.92 4.61
C VAL A 12 -1.85 9.47 4.66
N THR A 13 -2.27 8.95 3.52
CA THR A 13 -2.61 7.53 3.38
C THR A 13 -1.75 6.91 2.29
N ALA A 14 -1.38 5.66 2.51
CA ALA A 14 -0.87 4.82 1.44
C ALA A 14 -1.99 4.44 0.46
N THR A 15 -1.58 4.08 -0.75
CA THR A 15 -2.47 3.58 -1.81
C THR A 15 -2.03 2.21 -2.28
N ALA A 16 -2.88 1.54 -3.07
CA ALA A 16 -2.63 0.22 -3.62
C ALA A 16 -1.32 0.18 -4.43
N SER A 17 -0.32 -0.56 -3.93
CA SER A 17 1.05 -0.56 -4.48
C SER A 17 1.22 -1.42 -5.72
N PHE A 18 0.42 -2.46 -5.91
CA PHE A 18 0.44 -3.27 -7.13
C PHE A 18 0.24 -2.45 -8.43
N ARG A 19 -0.37 -1.26 -8.34
CA ARG A 19 -0.51 -0.34 -9.48
C ARG A 19 0.84 0.17 -10.00
N PHE A 20 1.90 0.08 -9.20
CA PHE A 20 3.23 0.60 -9.51
C PHE A 20 4.26 -0.46 -9.90
N SER A 21 3.88 -1.76 -9.94
CA SER A 21 4.80 -2.87 -10.26
C SER A 21 5.60 -2.62 -11.54
N LYS A 22 4.98 -2.05 -12.57
CA LYS A 22 5.63 -1.72 -13.84
C LYS A 22 6.85 -0.79 -13.70
N TRP A 23 6.83 0.16 -12.76
CA TRP A 23 7.84 1.22 -12.66
C TRP A 23 8.77 1.08 -11.44
N ILE A 24 8.37 0.30 -10.43
CA ILE A 24 9.04 0.30 -9.12
C ILE A 24 10.52 -0.11 -9.23
N GLY A 25 10.86 -1.08 -10.09
CA GLY A 25 12.23 -1.55 -10.24
C GLY A 25 13.18 -0.47 -10.75
N GLN A 26 12.79 0.26 -11.79
CA GLN A 26 13.58 1.36 -12.33
C GLN A 26 13.67 2.51 -11.31
N TRP A 27 12.55 2.83 -10.65
CA TRP A 27 12.51 3.89 -9.66
C TRP A 27 13.42 3.61 -8.46
N LEU A 28 13.44 2.37 -7.93
CA LEU A 28 14.34 1.97 -6.84
C LEU A 28 15.80 2.10 -7.25
N SER A 29 16.15 1.64 -8.46
CA SER A 29 17.52 1.73 -8.98
C SER A 29 18.00 3.18 -9.16
N GLN A 30 17.12 4.09 -9.58
CA GLN A 30 17.46 5.49 -9.80
C GLN A 30 17.46 6.31 -8.51
N SER A 31 16.49 6.10 -7.63
CA SER A 31 16.35 6.85 -6.39
C SER A 31 17.29 6.38 -5.28
N GLY A 32 17.74 5.13 -5.33
CA GLY A 32 18.50 4.50 -4.24
C GLY A 32 17.67 4.23 -2.98
N ALA A 33 16.35 4.43 -3.03
CA ALA A 33 15.47 4.21 -1.89
C ALA A 33 15.55 2.78 -1.39
N LYS A 34 15.60 2.62 -0.05
CA LYS A 34 15.68 1.32 0.63
C LYS A 34 14.37 0.89 1.28
N LEU A 35 13.36 1.76 1.22
CA LEU A 35 12.08 1.58 1.88
C LEU A 35 10.97 2.08 0.97
N ILE A 36 9.95 1.25 0.76
CA ILE A 36 8.66 1.69 0.21
C ILE A 36 7.61 1.49 1.29
N ILE A 37 6.76 2.49 1.49
CA ILE A 37 5.60 2.40 2.39
C ILE A 37 4.34 2.46 1.52
N GLY A 38 3.47 1.47 1.67
CA GLY A 38 2.31 1.33 0.80
C GLY A 38 1.10 0.63 1.44
N LYS A 39 0.16 0.25 0.59
CA LYS A 39 -1.06 -0.46 0.97
C LYS A 39 -1.30 -1.62 0.00
N GLY A 40 -1.77 -2.74 0.52
CA GLY A 40 -2.17 -3.90 -0.28
C GLY A 40 -1.00 -4.75 -0.79
N GLY A 41 0.24 -4.31 -0.57
CA GLY A 41 1.43 -5.02 -1.01
C GLY A 41 1.58 -5.08 -2.53
N MET A 42 2.50 -5.93 -2.93
CA MET A 42 2.88 -6.31 -4.29
C MET A 42 3.09 -7.83 -4.28
N SER A 43 3.32 -8.44 -5.44
CA SER A 43 3.57 -9.88 -5.49
C SER A 43 4.95 -10.23 -4.91
N ALA A 44 5.13 -11.45 -4.40
CA ALA A 44 6.46 -11.94 -4.02
C ALA A 44 7.45 -11.97 -5.20
N GLU A 45 6.93 -12.10 -6.43
CA GLU A 45 7.74 -11.94 -7.64
C GLU A 45 8.27 -10.51 -7.76
N ASP A 46 7.42 -9.49 -7.59
CA ASP A 46 7.83 -8.09 -7.62
C ASP A 46 8.90 -7.81 -6.56
N TYR A 47 8.75 -8.35 -5.34
CA TYR A 47 9.74 -8.18 -4.29
C TYR A 47 11.09 -8.82 -4.65
N LYS A 48 11.10 -10.07 -5.10
CA LYS A 48 12.33 -10.76 -5.50
C LYS A 48 13.00 -10.10 -6.71
N LYS A 49 12.20 -9.60 -7.66
CA LYS A 49 12.70 -9.03 -8.91
C LYS A 49 13.17 -7.59 -8.76
N HIS A 50 12.53 -6.81 -7.89
CA HIS A 50 12.75 -5.37 -7.81
C HIS A 50 13.31 -4.90 -6.46
N PHE A 51 12.88 -5.48 -5.34
CA PHE A 51 13.28 -5.00 -4.02
C PHE A 51 14.61 -5.62 -3.56
N VAL A 52 14.73 -6.95 -3.66
CA VAL A 52 15.93 -7.69 -3.24
C VAL A 52 17.20 -7.18 -3.96
N PRO A 53 17.23 -7.00 -5.30
CA PRO A 53 18.43 -6.52 -5.99
C PRO A 53 18.81 -5.08 -5.61
N ASN A 54 17.85 -4.30 -5.13
CA ASN A 54 18.07 -2.93 -4.67
C ASN A 54 18.34 -2.84 -3.16
N GLY A 55 18.33 -3.96 -2.43
CA GLY A 55 18.46 -3.99 -0.97
C GLY A 55 17.35 -3.22 -0.27
N ALA A 56 16.14 -3.24 -0.82
CA ALA A 56 14.99 -2.53 -0.31
C ALA A 56 14.00 -3.48 0.38
N ILE A 57 13.20 -2.94 1.31
CA ILE A 57 12.08 -3.65 1.95
C ILE A 57 10.77 -2.90 1.69
N TYR A 58 9.65 -3.60 1.88
CA TYR A 58 8.32 -3.02 1.77
C TYR A 58 7.60 -3.04 3.11
N LEU A 59 7.08 -1.87 3.51
CA LEU A 59 6.23 -1.71 4.66
C LEU A 59 4.79 -1.45 4.23
N THR A 60 3.84 -2.15 4.85
CA THR A 60 2.43 -1.85 4.70
C THR A 60 1.92 -1.00 5.85
N THR A 61 1.02 -0.07 5.54
CA THR A 61 0.23 0.65 6.54
C THR A 61 -0.74 -0.30 7.26
N VAL A 62 -0.99 -0.03 8.55
CA VAL A 62 -1.92 -0.79 9.38
C VAL A 62 -3.23 -0.01 9.55
N GLY A 63 -4.35 -0.67 9.23
CA GLY A 63 -5.68 -0.06 9.26
C GLY A 63 -5.99 0.75 8.01
N TYR A 64 -7.13 0.47 7.38
CA TYR A 64 -7.62 1.28 6.26
C TYR A 64 -8.29 2.56 6.78
N GLY A 65 -8.05 3.68 6.12
CA GLY A 65 -8.68 4.96 6.48
C GLY A 65 -8.02 5.70 7.66
N THR A 66 -6.87 5.24 8.14
CA THR A 66 -6.14 5.85 9.27
C THR A 66 -5.23 7.01 8.83
N GLY A 67 -5.56 7.71 7.73
CA GLY A 67 -4.69 8.73 7.16
C GLY A 67 -4.39 9.90 8.11
N ALA A 68 -5.38 10.30 8.92
CA ALA A 68 -5.19 11.32 9.96
C ALA A 68 -4.23 10.85 11.07
N LEU A 69 -4.28 9.56 11.45
CA LEU A 69 -3.36 8.98 12.43
C LEU A 69 -1.91 9.07 11.96
N LEU A 70 -1.66 8.68 10.70
CA LEU A 70 -0.33 8.78 10.09
C LEU A 70 0.10 10.24 9.89
N GLY A 71 -0.85 11.12 9.56
CA GLY A 71 -0.63 12.57 9.45
C GLY A 71 -0.09 13.21 10.72
N ARG A 72 -0.45 12.69 11.91
CA ARG A 72 0.11 13.17 13.20
C ARG A 72 1.62 12.98 13.32
N GLY A 73 2.19 12.04 12.56
CA GLY A 73 3.63 11.83 12.52
C GLY A 73 4.38 12.82 11.64
N VAL A 74 3.68 13.67 10.87
CA VAL A 74 4.31 14.68 10.01
C VAL A 74 4.62 15.92 10.83
N GLU A 75 5.90 16.26 10.95
CA GLU A 75 6.35 17.46 11.67
C GLU A 75 6.38 18.68 10.75
N LYS A 76 6.77 18.48 9.48
CA LYS A 76 6.95 19.57 8.53
C LYS A 76 6.82 19.10 7.08
N VAL A 77 6.22 19.94 6.24
CA VAL A 77 6.34 19.83 4.78
C VAL A 77 7.56 20.64 4.34
N SER A 78 8.60 19.93 3.89
CA SER A 78 9.89 20.52 3.48
C SER A 78 9.91 20.92 2.00
N GLY A 79 9.02 20.34 1.18
CA GLY A 79 8.87 20.74 -0.22
C GLY A 79 7.67 20.08 -0.89
N VAL A 80 7.15 20.73 -1.92
CA VAL A 80 6.10 20.20 -2.79
C VAL A 80 6.50 20.45 -4.24
N TYR A 81 6.63 19.38 -5.02
CA TYR A 81 7.04 19.44 -6.42
C TYR A 81 5.88 19.02 -7.32
N TRP A 82 5.74 19.71 -8.45
CA TRP A 82 4.70 19.47 -9.46
C TRP A 82 3.27 19.68 -8.95
N HIS A 83 3.08 20.55 -7.96
CA HIS A 83 1.76 20.81 -7.37
C HIS A 83 0.76 21.40 -8.37
N SER A 84 1.20 22.31 -9.22
CA SER A 84 0.35 22.98 -10.21
C SER A 84 -0.10 22.02 -11.32
N GLU A 85 0.76 21.07 -11.70
CA GLU A 85 0.57 20.14 -12.80
C GLU A 85 -0.19 18.88 -12.37
N LEU A 86 0.14 18.34 -11.20
CA LEU A 86 -0.37 17.05 -10.71
C LEU A 86 -1.44 17.19 -9.62
N GLY A 87 -1.58 18.38 -9.04
CA GLY A 87 -2.51 18.67 -7.96
C GLY A 87 -2.14 18.00 -6.63
N LEU A 88 -2.97 18.24 -5.61
CA LEU A 88 -2.74 17.85 -4.21
C LEU A 88 -2.34 16.37 -4.04
N ALA A 89 -3.03 15.45 -4.73
CA ALA A 89 -2.92 14.02 -4.48
C ALA A 89 -1.79 13.31 -5.25
N GLN A 90 -1.30 13.88 -6.35
CA GLN A 90 -0.29 13.25 -7.22
C GLN A 90 1.05 14.01 -7.23
N ALA A 91 1.09 15.24 -6.72
CA ALA A 91 2.33 15.97 -6.50
C ALA A 91 3.30 15.21 -5.58
N MET A 92 4.59 15.49 -5.72
CA MET A 92 5.61 14.89 -4.86
C MET A 92 5.81 15.73 -3.61
N TRP A 93 5.52 15.14 -2.46
CA TRP A 93 5.64 15.76 -1.14
C TRP A 93 6.91 15.28 -0.44
N VAL A 94 7.74 16.22 0.00
CA VAL A 94 8.89 15.95 0.86
C VAL A 94 8.52 16.36 2.28
N ILE A 95 8.51 15.40 3.19
CA ILE A 95 8.01 15.56 4.55
C ILE A 95 9.03 15.07 5.56
N ASP A 96 9.16 15.83 6.65
CA ASP A 96 9.90 15.42 7.83
C ASP A 96 8.90 14.77 8.79
N VAL A 97 9.25 13.59 9.29
CA VAL A 97 8.35 12.77 10.10
C VAL A 97 9.01 12.27 11.38
N LYS A 98 8.22 12.14 12.44
CA LYS A 98 8.64 11.61 13.75
C LYS A 98 7.63 10.60 14.26
N GLN A 99 8.13 9.42 14.64
CA GLN A 99 7.30 8.32 15.16
C GLN A 99 6.10 7.99 14.25
N MET A 100 6.28 8.13 12.93
CA MET A 100 5.23 7.81 11.96
C MET A 100 5.03 6.30 11.88
N GLY A 101 3.77 5.87 11.96
CA GLY A 101 3.40 4.46 11.99
C GLY A 101 2.14 4.24 12.84
N PRO A 102 1.85 2.98 13.23
CA PRO A 102 2.69 1.80 13.02
C PRO A 102 2.70 1.32 11.56
N PHE A 103 3.79 0.65 11.20
CA PHE A 103 3.92 -0.08 9.93
C PHE A 103 4.22 -1.55 10.21
N MET A 104 3.90 -2.41 9.26
CA MET A 104 4.24 -3.83 9.30
C MET A 104 5.17 -4.15 8.14
N VAL A 105 6.23 -4.92 8.40
CA VAL A 105 7.10 -5.44 7.34
C VAL A 105 6.29 -6.44 6.54
N GLU A 106 5.90 -6.07 5.34
CA GLU A 106 5.20 -6.97 4.45
C GLU A 106 6.19 -7.71 3.54
N SER A 107 7.31 -7.07 3.13
CA SER A 107 8.41 -7.78 2.49
C SER A 107 9.78 -7.48 3.08
N ASP A 108 10.59 -8.52 3.24
CA ASP A 108 11.96 -8.46 3.79
C ASP A 108 13.04 -8.43 2.70
N LEU A 109 14.31 -8.39 3.12
CA LEU A 109 15.48 -8.36 2.21
C LEU A 109 15.68 -9.64 1.38
N LEU A 110 14.93 -10.71 1.66
CA LEU A 110 14.93 -11.94 0.87
C LEU A 110 13.75 -12.00 -0.10
N GLY A 111 12.89 -10.98 -0.11
CA GLY A 111 11.69 -10.92 -0.93
C GLY A 111 10.60 -11.88 -0.45
N ASN A 112 10.63 -12.29 0.82
CA ASN A 112 9.50 -13.01 1.41
C ASN A 112 8.33 -12.05 1.56
N SER A 113 7.11 -12.49 1.28
CA SER A 113 5.89 -11.70 1.52
C SER A 113 5.12 -12.27 2.71
N LEU A 114 4.83 -11.40 3.69
CA LEU A 114 3.95 -11.71 4.81
C LEU A 114 2.54 -12.01 4.31
N PHE A 115 2.01 -11.20 3.40
CA PHE A 115 0.66 -11.36 2.87
C PHE A 115 0.51 -12.68 2.12
N GLU A 116 1.42 -13.03 1.21
CA GLU A 116 1.32 -14.31 0.51
C GLU A 116 1.48 -15.50 1.47
N ARG A 117 2.39 -15.41 2.45
CA ARG A 117 2.60 -16.47 3.45
C ARG A 117 1.33 -16.72 4.27
N GLU A 118 0.72 -15.66 4.80
CA GLU A 118 -0.49 -15.80 5.62
C GLU A 118 -1.72 -16.13 4.79
N ASN A 119 -1.88 -15.54 3.60
CA ASN A 119 -2.99 -15.88 2.70
C ASN A 119 -2.96 -17.36 2.32
N ARG A 120 -1.78 -17.95 2.08
CA ARG A 120 -1.65 -19.38 1.78
C ARG A 120 -2.16 -20.25 2.93
N LYS A 121 -1.73 -19.97 4.16
CA LYS A 121 -2.19 -20.69 5.36
C LYS A 121 -3.70 -20.56 5.57
N ILE A 122 -4.25 -19.36 5.35
CA ILE A 122 -5.68 -19.09 5.54
C ILE A 122 -6.51 -19.76 4.46
N ALA A 123 -6.04 -19.75 3.20
CA ALA A 123 -6.76 -20.31 2.06
C ALA A 123 -7.08 -21.81 2.24
N GLU A 124 -6.22 -22.57 2.90
CA GLU A 124 -6.46 -23.99 3.20
C GLU A 124 -7.71 -24.22 4.07
N GLY A 125 -8.04 -23.27 4.95
CA GLY A 125 -9.18 -23.34 5.87
C GLY A 125 -10.41 -22.55 5.44
N ILE A 126 -10.29 -21.68 4.42
CA ILE A 126 -11.31 -20.69 4.13
C ILE A 126 -12.65 -21.33 3.75
N GLY A 127 -12.64 -22.41 2.97
CA GLY A 127 -13.85 -23.12 2.57
C GLY A 127 -14.68 -23.61 3.76
N LYS A 128 -14.01 -24.15 4.79
CA LYS A 128 -14.65 -24.62 6.02
C LYS A 128 -15.33 -23.51 6.81
N LEU A 129 -14.78 -22.29 6.76
CA LEU A 129 -15.38 -21.14 7.46
C LEU A 129 -16.71 -20.70 6.85
N TYR A 130 -16.93 -20.98 5.55
CA TYR A 130 -18.16 -20.64 4.84
C TYR A 130 -19.18 -21.79 4.84
N GLU A 131 -18.84 -22.98 5.33
CA GLU A 131 -19.79 -24.11 5.44
C GLU A 131 -21.01 -23.73 6.28
N GLY A 132 -22.21 -23.95 5.73
CA GLY A 132 -23.48 -23.63 6.41
C GLY A 132 -23.84 -22.13 6.43
N THR A 133 -23.01 -21.25 5.90
CA THR A 133 -23.40 -19.85 5.68
C THR A 133 -24.51 -19.77 4.63
N LYS A 134 -25.48 -18.89 4.85
CA LYS A 134 -26.57 -18.68 3.90
C LYS A 134 -26.09 -17.75 2.79
N PRO A 135 -26.46 -17.99 1.52
CA PRO A 135 -26.17 -17.05 0.44
C PRO A 135 -26.79 -15.69 0.74
N ALA A 136 -26.16 -14.62 0.23
CA ALA A 136 -26.67 -13.27 0.36
C ALA A 136 -28.12 -13.19 -0.15
N THR A 137 -29.03 -12.63 0.65
CA THR A 137 -30.47 -12.58 0.33
C THR A 137 -30.80 -11.57 -0.77
N LEU A 138 -29.90 -10.62 -1.03
CA LEU A 138 -30.06 -9.56 -2.04
C LEU A 138 -28.92 -9.62 -3.08
N LYS A 139 -28.80 -10.74 -3.80
CA LYS A 139 -27.84 -10.84 -4.92
C LYS A 139 -28.30 -9.97 -6.09
N ARG A 140 -27.39 -9.18 -6.66
CA ARG A 140 -27.59 -8.55 -7.97
C ARG A 140 -27.49 -9.61 -9.06
N TYR A 141 -28.13 -9.37 -10.21
CA TYR A 141 -27.95 -10.23 -11.37
C TYR A 141 -26.45 -10.27 -11.76
N GLY A 142 -25.88 -11.48 -11.85
CA GLY A 142 -24.46 -11.71 -12.12
C GLY A 142 -23.55 -11.70 -10.88
N GLU A 143 -24.07 -11.42 -9.69
CA GLU A 143 -23.30 -11.48 -8.45
C GLU A 143 -23.13 -12.93 -7.99
N THR A 144 -21.89 -13.39 -7.98
CA THR A 144 -21.49 -14.73 -7.54
C THR A 144 -20.50 -14.63 -6.38
N ASP A 145 -20.57 -15.60 -5.47
CA ASP A 145 -19.60 -15.82 -4.39
C ASP A 145 -18.49 -16.79 -4.83
N ASN A 146 -18.64 -17.43 -6.00
CA ASN A 146 -17.62 -18.25 -6.62
C ASN A 146 -16.80 -17.40 -7.60
N ARG A 147 -15.53 -17.19 -7.26
CA ARG A 147 -14.56 -16.45 -8.08
C ARG A 147 -14.41 -17.01 -9.50
N SER A 148 -14.72 -18.29 -9.72
CA SER A 148 -14.65 -18.93 -11.05
C SER A 148 -15.81 -18.55 -11.96
N ASP A 149 -16.90 -18.06 -11.37
CA ASP A 149 -18.12 -17.65 -12.07
C ASP A 149 -18.19 -16.12 -12.23
N GLU A 150 -17.19 -15.38 -11.74
CA GLU A 150 -17.11 -13.92 -11.94
C GLU A 150 -16.95 -13.66 -13.44
N LEU A 151 -18.00 -13.12 -14.04
CA LEU A 151 -17.97 -12.59 -15.40
C LEU A 151 -17.14 -11.30 -15.37
N ILE A 152 -15.94 -11.34 -15.96
CA ILE A 152 -15.14 -10.14 -16.25
C ILE A 152 -15.75 -9.41 -17.45
#